data_AF-A0A8S4G505-F1
#
_entry.id   AF-A0A8S4G505-F1
#
_cell.length_a   1.000
_cell.length_b   1.000
_cell.length_c   1.000
_cell.angle_alpha   90.00
_cell.angle_beta   90.00
_cell.angle_gamma   90.00
#
_symmetry.space_group_name_H-M   'P 1'
#
loop_
_entity.id
_entity.type
_entity.pdbx_description
1 polymer ?
#
loop_
_entity_poly.entity_id
_entity_poly.type
_entity_poly.pdbx_seq_one_letter_code
_entity_poly.pdbx_strand_id
1 'polypeptide(L)'
;MANEPDAEPPKVENFEELMEQLSEGLAELYKFRDYFFDSHPIEMAAEKTKLVKEQMNILEQKFSEIDENEIPTANRAQYLYMKGRLYNIMNKYDPRATHCLSKAVKLSPRLVGAWNELGESYWKNMNIKDAKSSFEGALKHERNTIALRCLSIILRQESSHSTQSHCERKKAIQQSVDYAKEAVSLNTRDGVSWSVLGNSHLCQYFLVAQDPAILKSCMSAYKQATSDTVARGQPDLYYNYGVALKYDERYADALDCFDRACRLDPPWEAPANERARLRALLQQASTLVKTKGKLKAKKLQAMVQSIDQFSLEQYPSCRKLTYSRVSDLTEGKNAGRVFIGKVVGSIHTEGRVPFSFALVDADMACCGVSVYNWADGRGVIIGDTVVIPAPTLRVHQIPDTEETYKSIRVDNPMELLVNGKKIGREQCAGARVTSTYEIH
;
A
#
# COMPACT_ATOMS: atom_id res chain seq x y z
N MET A 1 31.16 -11.33 -52.25
CA MET A 1 31.83 -11.68 -50.99
C MET A 1 32.04 -10.38 -50.24
N ALA A 2 31.09 -10.05 -49.36
CA ALA A 2 31.20 -8.89 -48.49
C ALA A 2 32.02 -9.33 -47.27
N ASN A 3 33.10 -8.61 -46.99
CA ASN A 3 33.92 -8.83 -45.79
C ASN A 3 33.04 -8.67 -44.55
N GLU A 4 32.84 -9.75 -43.82
CA GLU A 4 32.52 -9.68 -42.40
C GLU A 4 33.70 -8.95 -41.71
N PRO A 5 33.44 -8.01 -40.80
CA PRO A 5 34.52 -7.41 -40.03
C PRO A 5 35.11 -8.50 -39.13
N ASP A 6 36.41 -8.77 -39.31
CA ASP A 6 37.22 -9.63 -38.44
C ASP A 6 36.90 -9.32 -36.97
N ALA A 7 36.24 -10.26 -36.29
CA ALA A 7 36.08 -10.20 -34.85
C ALA A 7 37.49 -10.35 -34.25
N GLU A 8 37.98 -9.32 -33.56
CA GLU A 8 39.23 -9.43 -32.80
C GLU A 8 39.17 -10.68 -31.90
N PRO A 9 40.19 -11.56 -31.93
CA PRO A 9 40.18 -12.75 -31.09
C PRO A 9 40.11 -12.34 -29.62
N PRO A 10 39.38 -13.09 -28.78
CA PRO A 10 39.28 -12.78 -27.35
C PRO A 10 40.69 -12.75 -26.74
N LYS A 11 41.02 -11.65 -26.05
CA LYS A 11 42.28 -11.51 -25.31
C LYS A 11 42.28 -12.29 -23.99
N VAL A 12 41.14 -12.87 -23.63
CA VAL A 12 40.91 -13.65 -22.42
C VAL A 12 40.75 -15.12 -22.82
N GLU A 13 41.60 -16.00 -22.28
CA GLU A 13 41.43 -17.46 -22.42
C GLU A 13 40.09 -17.89 -21.80
N ASN A 14 39.36 -18.79 -22.47
CA ASN A 14 38.03 -19.28 -22.04
C ASN A 14 36.98 -18.17 -21.80
N PHE A 15 36.98 -17.11 -22.64
CA PHE A 15 36.06 -15.97 -22.51
C PHE A 15 34.56 -16.34 -22.39
N GLU A 16 34.09 -17.32 -23.17
CA GLU A 16 32.68 -17.76 -23.12
C GLU A 16 32.33 -18.36 -21.75
N GLU A 17 33.20 -19.25 -21.25
CA GLU A 17 33.07 -19.87 -19.93
C GLU A 17 33.10 -18.81 -18.82
N LEU A 18 33.97 -17.81 -18.94
CA LEU A 18 34.03 -16.69 -18.00
C LEU A 18 32.70 -15.93 -17.96
N MET A 19 32.15 -15.55 -19.11
CA MET A 19 30.88 -14.82 -19.18
C MET A 19 29.71 -15.64 -18.63
N GLU A 20 29.71 -16.95 -18.87
CA GLU A 20 28.72 -17.88 -18.31
C GLU A 20 28.83 -17.94 -16.79
N GLN A 21 30.02 -18.16 -16.23
CA GLN A 21 30.25 -18.19 -14.78
C GLN A 21 29.84 -16.89 -14.08
N LEU A 22 30.11 -15.73 -14.68
CA LEU A 22 29.68 -14.44 -14.14
C LEU A 22 28.14 -14.29 -14.18
N SER A 23 27.51 -14.80 -15.23
CA SER A 23 26.06 -14.75 -15.41
C SER A 23 25.34 -15.66 -14.42
N GLU A 24 25.84 -16.88 -14.24
CA GLU A 24 25.35 -17.84 -13.25
C GLU A 24 25.51 -17.31 -11.83
N GLY A 25 26.71 -16.82 -11.48
CA GLY A 25 26.95 -16.24 -10.16
C GLY A 25 26.04 -15.05 -9.87
N LEU A 26 25.74 -14.21 -10.87
CA LEU A 26 24.79 -13.11 -10.72
C LEU A 26 23.35 -13.62 -10.53
N ALA A 27 22.94 -14.64 -11.29
CA ALA A 27 21.62 -15.25 -11.17
C ALA A 27 21.42 -15.90 -9.78
N GLU A 28 22.43 -16.61 -9.27
CA GLU A 28 22.43 -17.19 -7.92
C GLU A 28 22.35 -16.11 -6.85
N LEU A 29 23.10 -15.02 -7.01
CA LEU A 29 23.10 -13.90 -6.07
C LEU A 29 21.72 -13.21 -6.00
N TYR A 30 21.08 -12.94 -7.13
CA TYR A 30 19.72 -12.37 -7.15
C TYR A 30 18.68 -13.38 -6.63
N LYS A 31 18.81 -14.67 -6.96
CA LYS A 31 17.96 -15.72 -6.41
C LYS A 31 18.08 -15.79 -4.89
N PHE A 32 19.29 -15.70 -4.35
CA PHE A 32 19.54 -15.67 -2.91
C PHE A 32 18.87 -14.46 -2.24
N ARG A 33 18.95 -13.28 -2.85
CA ARG A 33 18.29 -12.05 -2.36
C ARG A 33 16.77 -12.15 -2.39
N ASP A 34 16.21 -12.56 -3.52
CA ASP A 34 14.77 -12.50 -3.80
C ASP A 34 14.01 -13.62 -3.10
N TYR A 35 14.62 -14.81 -3.01
CA TYR A 35 14.07 -16.00 -2.35
C TYR A 35 14.68 -16.24 -0.96
N PHE A 36 15.26 -15.21 -0.33
CA PHE A 36 15.94 -15.34 0.95
C PHE A 36 15.08 -16.06 2.01
N PHE A 37 13.80 -15.68 2.11
CA PHE A 37 12.84 -16.25 3.06
C PHE A 37 12.19 -17.58 2.61
N ASP A 38 12.63 -18.14 1.48
CA ASP A 38 12.31 -19.51 1.08
C ASP A 38 13.26 -20.51 1.75
N SER A 39 14.53 -20.13 1.89
CA SER A 39 15.59 -20.94 2.48
C SER A 39 15.96 -20.54 3.91
N HIS A 40 15.54 -19.35 4.38
CA HIS A 40 15.84 -18.84 5.72
C HIS A 40 14.57 -18.47 6.48
N PRO A 41 14.54 -18.70 7.81
CA PRO A 41 13.43 -18.27 8.64
C PRO A 41 13.35 -16.73 8.69
N ILE A 42 12.14 -16.20 8.92
CA ILE A 42 11.91 -14.74 8.94
C ILE A 42 12.68 -14.03 10.06
N GLU A 43 13.04 -14.75 11.12
CA GLU A 43 13.86 -14.24 12.22
C GLU A 43 15.26 -13.78 11.75
N MET A 44 15.74 -14.26 10.60
CA MET A 44 16.99 -13.82 9.97
C MET A 44 16.83 -12.55 9.11
N ALA A 45 15.67 -11.89 9.11
CA ALA A 45 15.43 -10.67 8.30
C ALA A 45 16.47 -9.57 8.55
N ALA A 46 16.90 -9.36 9.79
CA ALA A 46 17.91 -8.35 10.14
C ALA A 46 19.30 -8.67 9.54
N GLU A 47 19.58 -9.95 9.26
CA GLU A 47 20.85 -10.42 8.69
C GLU A 47 20.84 -10.46 7.16
N LYS A 48 19.67 -10.48 6.52
CA LYS A 48 19.50 -10.59 5.07
C LYS A 48 20.43 -9.63 4.31
N THR A 49 20.39 -8.35 4.65
CA THR A 49 21.19 -7.31 3.97
C THR A 49 22.69 -7.57 4.10
N LYS A 50 23.14 -8.05 5.26
CA LYS A 50 24.55 -8.39 5.51
C LYS A 50 24.96 -9.61 4.67
N LEU A 51 24.17 -10.68 4.67
CA LEU A 51 24.46 -11.91 3.94
C LEU A 51 24.46 -11.70 2.42
N VAL A 52 23.51 -10.93 1.90
CA VAL A 52 23.49 -10.53 0.47
C VAL A 52 24.75 -9.73 0.13
N LYS A 53 25.20 -8.84 1.02
CA LYS A 53 26.43 -8.06 0.81
C LYS A 53 27.68 -8.94 0.80
N GLU A 54 27.76 -9.95 1.66
CA GLU A 54 28.88 -10.91 1.68
C GLU A 54 28.97 -11.69 0.36
N GLN A 55 27.84 -12.22 -0.14
CA GLN A 55 27.77 -12.90 -1.43
C GLN A 55 28.10 -11.95 -2.60
N MET A 56 27.63 -10.71 -2.53
CA MET A 56 27.96 -9.67 -3.51
C MET A 56 29.47 -9.40 -3.56
N ASN A 57 30.15 -9.31 -2.42
CA ASN A 57 31.59 -9.03 -2.36
C ASN A 57 32.44 -10.15 -3.00
N ILE A 58 32.02 -11.41 -2.87
CA ILE A 58 32.68 -12.56 -3.51
C ILE A 58 32.62 -12.42 -5.04
N LEU A 59 31.45 -12.10 -5.57
CA LEU A 59 31.27 -11.90 -7.01
C LEU A 59 31.98 -10.63 -7.49
N GLU A 60 31.99 -9.57 -6.68
CA GLU A 60 32.71 -8.32 -6.95
C GLU A 60 34.22 -8.53 -7.11
N GLN A 61 34.82 -9.41 -6.30
CA GLN A 61 36.22 -9.78 -6.47
C GLN A 61 36.49 -10.38 -7.85
N LYS A 62 35.66 -11.33 -8.30
CA LYS A 62 35.77 -11.92 -9.65
C LYS A 62 35.65 -10.87 -10.76
N PHE A 63 34.72 -9.92 -10.63
CA PHE A 63 34.58 -8.83 -11.60
C PHE A 63 35.75 -7.84 -11.59
N SER A 64 36.52 -7.76 -10.49
CA SER A 64 37.67 -6.85 -10.34
C SER A 64 38.97 -7.39 -10.95
N GLU A 65 39.07 -8.71 -11.10
CA GLU A 65 40.21 -9.40 -11.71
C GLU A 65 40.22 -9.28 -13.25
N ILE A 66 39.13 -8.76 -13.84
CA ILE A 66 38.91 -8.68 -15.28
C ILE A 66 39.07 -7.22 -15.74
N ASP A 67 39.98 -6.98 -16.68
CA ASP A 67 40.09 -5.67 -17.33
C ASP A 67 38.97 -5.52 -18.40
N GLU A 68 38.19 -4.43 -18.30
CA GLU A 68 37.15 -4.06 -19.27
C GLU A 68 37.70 -3.98 -20.70
N ASN A 69 38.98 -3.61 -20.87
CA ASN A 69 39.64 -3.50 -22.16
C ASN A 69 39.94 -4.85 -22.82
N GLU A 70 40.02 -5.93 -22.04
CA GLU A 70 40.25 -7.29 -22.53
C GLU A 70 38.95 -7.96 -23.02
N ILE A 71 37.79 -7.44 -22.60
CA ILE A 71 36.48 -7.90 -23.06
C ILE A 71 36.28 -7.53 -24.54
N PRO A 72 35.93 -8.48 -25.43
CA PRO A 72 35.61 -8.18 -26.82
C PRO A 72 34.55 -7.09 -26.96
N THR A 73 34.73 -6.19 -27.93
CA THR A 73 33.84 -5.03 -28.15
C THR A 73 32.37 -5.44 -28.30
N ALA A 74 32.09 -6.58 -28.94
CA ALA A 74 30.74 -7.12 -29.12
C ALA A 74 30.06 -7.50 -27.79
N ASN A 75 30.82 -7.92 -26.78
CA ASN A 75 30.31 -8.41 -25.50
C ASN A 75 30.44 -7.37 -24.38
N ARG A 76 31.16 -6.27 -24.61
CA ARG A 76 31.42 -5.23 -23.60
C ARG A 76 30.13 -4.65 -23.02
N ALA A 77 29.08 -4.48 -23.83
CA ALA A 77 27.77 -4.03 -23.34
C ALA A 77 27.15 -5.00 -22.31
N GLN A 78 27.22 -6.31 -22.59
CA GLN A 78 26.68 -7.36 -21.72
C GLN A 78 27.49 -7.47 -20.42
N TYR A 79 28.82 -7.43 -20.50
CA TYR A 79 29.70 -7.43 -19.33
C TYR A 79 29.44 -6.22 -18.42
N LEU A 80 29.36 -5.01 -18.99
CA LEU A 80 29.06 -3.78 -18.25
C LEU A 80 27.66 -3.83 -17.63
N TYR A 81 26.68 -4.40 -18.33
CA TYR A 81 25.36 -4.64 -17.77
C TYR A 81 25.42 -5.54 -16.53
N MET A 82 26.09 -6.70 -16.61
CA MET A 82 26.24 -7.63 -15.49
C MET A 82 26.98 -7.01 -14.30
N LYS A 83 28.07 -6.27 -14.57
CA LYS A 83 28.82 -5.53 -13.54
C LYS A 83 27.98 -4.43 -12.89
N GLY A 84 27.17 -3.75 -13.70
CA GLY A 84 26.20 -2.76 -13.23
C GLY A 84 25.13 -3.36 -12.30
N ARG A 85 24.59 -4.52 -12.65
CA ARG A 85 23.64 -5.28 -11.82
C ARG A 85 24.22 -5.71 -10.48
N LEU A 86 25.44 -6.23 -10.49
CA LEU A 86 26.16 -6.55 -9.26
C LEU A 86 26.21 -5.35 -8.30
N TYR A 87 26.57 -4.17 -8.80
CA TYR A 87 26.61 -2.96 -7.98
C TYR A 87 25.22 -2.45 -7.59
N ASN A 88 24.19 -2.77 -8.39
CA ASN A 88 22.81 -2.36 -8.13
C ASN A 88 22.05 -3.31 -7.19
N ILE A 89 22.63 -4.40 -6.71
CA ILE A 89 21.87 -5.39 -5.95
C ILE A 89 21.31 -4.88 -4.61
N MET A 90 22.05 -3.99 -3.95
CA MET A 90 21.70 -3.44 -2.64
C MET A 90 20.65 -2.33 -2.80
N ASN A 91 19.81 -2.10 -1.77
CA ASN A 91 18.83 -1.01 -1.79
C ASN A 91 19.50 0.38 -1.78
N LYS A 92 20.71 0.50 -1.21
CA LYS A 92 21.47 1.75 -1.17
C LYS A 92 22.07 2.04 -2.55
N TYR A 93 21.98 3.29 -2.97
CA TYR A 93 22.59 3.76 -4.22
C TYR A 93 24.11 3.53 -4.27
N ASP A 94 24.58 2.95 -5.38
CA ASP A 94 25.99 2.81 -5.74
C ASP A 94 26.23 3.50 -7.11
N PRO A 95 27.02 4.59 -7.18
CA PRO A 95 27.27 5.30 -8.43
C PRO A 95 28.01 4.46 -9.49
N ARG A 96 28.70 3.39 -9.08
CA ARG A 96 29.36 2.47 -10.01
C ARG A 96 28.35 1.73 -10.87
N ALA A 97 27.16 1.42 -10.33
CA ALA A 97 26.06 0.84 -11.09
C ALA A 97 25.65 1.75 -12.25
N THR A 98 25.29 3.01 -11.97
CA THR A 98 24.92 4.00 -12.99
C THR A 98 26.01 4.17 -14.04
N HIS A 99 27.29 4.21 -13.63
CA HIS A 99 28.40 4.35 -14.56
C HIS A 99 28.46 3.18 -15.56
N CYS A 100 28.43 1.94 -15.07
CA CYS A 100 28.45 0.75 -15.92
C CYS A 100 27.19 0.64 -16.80
N LEU A 101 26.01 0.85 -16.23
CA LEU A 101 24.73 0.71 -16.92
C LEU A 101 24.52 1.79 -17.99
N SER A 102 24.92 3.04 -17.72
CA SER A 102 24.84 4.12 -18.71
C SER A 102 25.77 3.90 -19.92
N LYS A 103 26.93 3.26 -19.73
CA LYS A 103 27.78 2.79 -20.83
C LYS A 103 27.13 1.62 -21.56
N ALA A 104 26.57 0.64 -20.85
CA ALA A 104 25.93 -0.54 -21.43
C ALA A 104 24.80 -0.17 -22.40
N VAL A 105 23.89 0.73 -22.00
CA VAL A 105 22.78 1.19 -22.87
C VAL A 105 23.26 2.02 -24.06
N LYS A 106 24.42 2.69 -23.99
CA LYS A 106 25.01 3.41 -25.13
C LYS A 106 25.61 2.46 -26.15
N LEU A 107 26.29 1.42 -25.68
CA LEU A 107 26.91 0.39 -26.54
C LEU A 107 25.85 -0.52 -27.17
N SER A 108 24.81 -0.87 -26.41
CA SER A 108 23.69 -1.68 -26.90
C SER A 108 22.34 -1.11 -26.42
N PRO A 109 21.74 -0.17 -27.18
CA PRO A 109 20.45 0.41 -26.82
C PRO A 109 19.30 -0.61 -26.74
N ARG A 110 19.41 -1.74 -27.44
CA ARG A 110 18.41 -2.82 -27.42
C ARG A 110 18.49 -3.72 -26.18
N LEU A 111 19.49 -3.55 -25.32
CA LEU A 111 19.62 -4.33 -24.09
C LEU A 111 18.64 -3.83 -23.02
N VAL A 112 17.40 -4.32 -23.10
CA VAL A 112 16.26 -3.91 -22.24
C VAL A 112 16.58 -4.05 -20.76
N GLY A 113 17.26 -5.13 -20.37
CA GLY A 113 17.70 -5.35 -18.99
C GLY A 113 18.57 -4.21 -18.45
N ALA A 114 19.46 -3.64 -19.28
CA ALA A 114 20.33 -2.54 -18.85
C ALA A 114 19.55 -1.24 -18.63
N TRP A 115 18.51 -0.97 -19.42
CA TRP A 115 17.61 0.16 -19.19
C TRP A 115 16.83 0.02 -17.89
N ASN A 116 16.33 -1.18 -17.59
CA ASN A 116 15.60 -1.44 -16.35
C ASN A 116 16.50 -1.19 -15.12
N GLU A 117 17.67 -1.80 -15.10
CA GLU A 117 18.63 -1.67 -13.99
C GLU A 117 19.15 -0.22 -13.87
N LEU A 118 19.34 0.48 -15.00
CA LEU A 118 19.69 1.89 -14.99
C LEU A 118 18.57 2.74 -14.35
N GLY A 119 17.32 2.43 -14.68
CA GLY A 119 16.15 3.08 -14.09
C GLY A 119 16.06 2.87 -12.58
N GLU A 120 16.30 1.64 -12.11
CA GLU A 120 16.35 1.31 -10.69
C GLU A 120 17.51 2.02 -9.98
N SER A 121 18.67 2.10 -10.61
CA SER A 121 19.82 2.82 -10.05
C SER A 121 19.53 4.33 -9.90
N TYR A 122 18.91 4.96 -10.89
CA TYR A 122 18.45 6.35 -10.78
C TYR A 122 17.38 6.54 -9.71
N TRP A 123 16.47 5.57 -9.55
CA TRP A 123 15.47 5.59 -8.49
C TRP A 123 16.11 5.60 -7.10
N LYS A 124 17.11 4.73 -6.87
CA LYS A 124 17.88 4.70 -5.61
C LYS A 124 18.63 6.01 -5.36
N ASN A 125 19.04 6.71 -6.42
CA ASN A 125 19.62 8.05 -6.35
C ASN A 125 18.58 9.18 -6.21
N MET A 126 17.30 8.86 -5.98
CA MET A 126 16.19 9.82 -5.92
C MET A 126 16.00 10.65 -7.21
N ASN A 127 16.59 10.23 -8.33
CA ASN A 127 16.46 10.89 -9.62
C ASN A 127 15.30 10.29 -10.41
N ILE A 128 14.09 10.65 -10.00
CA ILE A 128 12.84 10.09 -10.54
C ILE A 128 12.67 10.36 -12.04
N LYS A 129 13.17 11.50 -12.53
CA LYS A 129 13.07 11.90 -13.95
C LYS A 129 13.88 10.98 -14.85
N ASP A 130 15.13 10.72 -14.48
CA ASP A 130 16.01 9.84 -15.27
C ASP A 130 15.63 8.36 -15.10
N ALA A 131 15.12 7.98 -13.92
CA ALA A 131 14.52 6.66 -13.71
C ALA A 131 13.36 6.42 -14.69
N LYS A 132 12.39 7.34 -14.74
CA LYS A 132 11.24 7.29 -15.65
C LYS A 132 11.68 7.20 -17.11
N SER A 133 12.61 8.06 -17.51
CA SER A 133 13.15 8.09 -18.87
C SER A 133 13.82 6.78 -19.26
N SER A 134 14.50 6.11 -18.31
CA SER A 134 15.15 4.83 -18.53
C SER A 134 14.14 3.70 -18.73
N PHE A 135 13.09 3.63 -17.89
CA PHE A 135 12.03 2.63 -18.06
C PHE A 135 11.22 2.85 -19.35
N GLU A 136 10.92 4.11 -19.72
CA GLU A 136 10.32 4.44 -21.01
C GLU A 136 11.23 4.04 -22.18
N GLY A 137 12.55 4.22 -22.02
CA GLY A 137 13.57 3.73 -22.96
C GLY A 137 13.50 2.21 -23.15
N ALA A 138 13.38 1.45 -22.06
CA ALA A 138 13.22 0.00 -22.11
C ALA A 138 11.96 -0.40 -22.93
N LEU A 139 10.83 0.26 -22.68
CA LEU A 139 9.56 -0.01 -23.35
C LEU A 139 9.51 0.39 -24.82
N LYS A 140 10.42 1.26 -25.31
CA LYS A 140 10.58 1.55 -26.74
C LYS A 140 11.13 0.36 -27.51
N HIS A 141 11.89 -0.52 -26.84
CA HIS A 141 12.49 -1.69 -27.44
C HIS A 141 11.66 -2.95 -27.20
N GLU A 142 11.22 -3.19 -25.96
CA GLU A 142 10.42 -4.37 -25.63
C GLU A 142 9.50 -4.11 -24.44
N ARG A 143 8.25 -4.57 -24.54
CA ARG A 143 7.32 -4.58 -23.41
C ARG A 143 7.76 -5.62 -22.39
N ASN A 144 8.08 -5.17 -21.18
CA ASN A 144 8.60 -6.02 -20.13
C ASN A 144 8.03 -5.64 -18.76
N THR A 145 7.95 -6.64 -17.88
CA THR A 145 7.30 -6.53 -16.57
C THR A 145 7.95 -5.47 -15.66
N ILE A 146 9.29 -5.40 -15.63
CA ILE A 146 10.02 -4.50 -14.72
C ILE A 146 9.71 -3.04 -15.03
N ALA A 147 9.86 -2.62 -16.29
CA ALA A 147 9.59 -1.24 -16.68
C ALA A 147 8.13 -0.84 -16.47
N LEU A 148 7.18 -1.72 -16.79
CA LEU A 148 5.75 -1.47 -16.56
C LEU A 148 5.43 -1.28 -15.06
N ARG A 149 5.97 -2.16 -14.19
CA ARG A 149 5.83 -2.01 -12.73
C ARG A 149 6.41 -0.68 -12.25
N CYS A 150 7.63 -0.36 -12.64
CA CYS A 150 8.33 0.84 -12.18
C CYS A 150 7.63 2.13 -12.64
N LEU A 151 7.16 2.18 -13.89
CA LEU A 151 6.37 3.32 -14.37
C LEU A 151 5.03 3.44 -13.64
N SER A 152 4.38 2.32 -13.34
CA SER A 152 3.18 2.30 -12.49
C SER A 152 3.47 2.96 -11.13
N ILE A 153 4.58 2.59 -10.47
CA ILE A 153 5.01 3.14 -9.18
C ILE A 153 5.31 4.65 -9.27
N ILE A 154 6.12 5.07 -10.25
CA ILE A 154 6.49 6.48 -10.47
C ILE A 154 5.24 7.36 -10.63
N LEU A 155 4.28 6.93 -11.45
CA LEU A 155 3.05 7.70 -11.69
C LEU A 155 2.21 7.91 -10.42
N ARG A 156 2.19 6.94 -9.50
CA ARG A 156 1.49 7.11 -8.21
C ARG A 156 2.21 8.10 -7.32
N GLN A 157 3.53 8.02 -7.23
CA GLN A 157 4.32 8.92 -6.40
C GLN A 157 4.25 10.37 -6.89
N GLU A 158 4.40 10.60 -8.21
CA GLU A 158 4.22 11.93 -8.81
C GLU A 158 2.82 12.50 -8.50
N SER A 159 1.79 11.66 -8.57
CA SER A 159 0.39 12.05 -8.31
C SER A 159 0.11 12.40 -6.84
N SER A 160 0.84 11.80 -5.90
CA SER A 160 0.71 12.04 -4.45
C SER A 160 1.28 13.39 -4.02
N HIS A 161 2.37 13.84 -4.65
CA HIS A 161 3.08 15.07 -4.30
C HIS A 161 2.70 16.29 -5.16
N SER A 162 2.00 16.07 -6.28
CA SER A 162 1.72 17.14 -7.23
C SER A 162 0.49 17.99 -6.86
N THR A 163 0.62 19.31 -7.09
CA THR A 163 -0.47 20.30 -7.10
C THR A 163 -1.35 20.22 -8.35
N GLN A 164 -1.13 19.21 -9.20
CA GLN A 164 -1.92 18.90 -10.39
C GLN A 164 -3.42 18.96 -10.13
N SER A 165 -4.14 19.34 -11.20
CA SER A 165 -5.58 19.32 -11.21
C SER A 165 -6.12 17.91 -10.95
N HIS A 166 -7.34 17.81 -10.41
CA HIS A 166 -8.00 16.52 -10.21
C HIS A 166 -8.09 15.69 -11.50
N CYS A 167 -8.25 16.34 -12.66
CA CYS A 167 -8.30 15.68 -13.97
C CYS A 167 -6.96 15.02 -14.33
N GLU A 168 -5.84 15.71 -14.14
CA GLU A 168 -4.50 15.17 -14.41
C GLU A 168 -4.17 14.03 -13.47
N ARG A 169 -4.47 14.19 -12.17
CA ARG A 169 -4.28 13.11 -11.19
C ARG A 169 -5.06 11.86 -11.56
N LYS A 170 -6.34 12.03 -11.97
CA LYS A 170 -7.16 10.91 -12.43
C LYS A 170 -6.53 10.18 -13.62
N LYS A 171 -6.02 10.92 -14.61
CA LYS A 171 -5.35 10.34 -15.79
C LYS A 171 -4.07 9.58 -15.40
N ALA A 172 -3.22 10.19 -14.58
CA ALA A 172 -1.96 9.58 -14.14
C ALA A 172 -2.19 8.29 -13.34
N ILE A 173 -3.15 8.30 -12.42
CA ILE A 173 -3.50 7.10 -11.64
C ILE A 173 -4.16 6.03 -12.52
N GLN A 174 -4.99 6.41 -13.49
CA GLN A 174 -5.55 5.44 -14.44
C GLN A 174 -4.43 4.77 -15.26
N GLN A 175 -3.48 5.55 -15.78
CA GLN A 175 -2.33 5.03 -16.50
C GLN A 175 -1.45 4.13 -15.63
N SER A 176 -1.30 4.45 -14.34
CA SER A 176 -0.62 3.59 -13.37
C SER A 176 -1.31 2.22 -13.20
N VAL A 177 -2.64 2.20 -13.13
CA VAL A 177 -3.43 0.96 -13.10
C VAL A 177 -3.25 0.17 -14.40
N ASP A 178 -3.26 0.84 -15.55
CA ASP A 178 -3.13 0.19 -16.86
C ASP A 178 -1.75 -0.49 -17.01
N TYR A 179 -0.66 0.20 -16.63
CA TYR A 179 0.68 -0.41 -16.62
C TYR A 179 0.79 -1.59 -15.65
N ALA A 180 0.18 -1.50 -14.45
CA ALA A 180 0.20 -2.60 -13.50
C ALA A 180 -0.58 -3.82 -14.01
N LYS A 181 -1.73 -3.61 -14.65
CA LYS A 181 -2.50 -4.67 -15.30
C LYS A 181 -1.73 -5.31 -16.45
N GLU A 182 -1.06 -4.50 -17.26
CA GLU A 182 -0.21 -5.00 -18.35
C GLU A 182 0.92 -5.86 -17.80
N ALA A 183 1.61 -5.43 -16.73
CA ALA A 183 2.66 -6.21 -16.07
C ALA A 183 2.14 -7.56 -15.56
N VAL A 184 0.97 -7.59 -14.92
CA VAL A 184 0.31 -8.83 -14.51
C VAL A 184 -0.05 -9.72 -15.71
N SER A 185 -0.47 -9.13 -16.83
CA SER A 185 -0.83 -9.90 -18.03
C SER A 185 0.38 -10.59 -18.69
N LEU A 186 1.58 -10.00 -18.56
CA LEU A 186 2.81 -10.61 -19.05
C LEU A 186 3.23 -11.83 -18.21
N ASN A 187 2.98 -11.80 -16.90
CA ASN A 187 3.18 -12.94 -16.02
C ASN A 187 2.17 -12.95 -14.87
N THR A 188 1.12 -13.77 -15.01
CA THR A 188 0.04 -13.85 -14.02
C THR A 188 0.46 -14.52 -12.70
N ARG A 189 1.64 -15.14 -12.66
CA ARG A 189 2.21 -15.74 -11.43
C ARG A 189 3.16 -14.79 -10.69
N ASP A 190 3.53 -13.65 -11.27
CA ASP A 190 4.41 -12.67 -10.62
C ASP A 190 3.66 -11.92 -9.51
N GLY A 191 3.90 -12.32 -8.26
CA GLY A 191 3.28 -11.68 -7.10
C GLY A 191 3.67 -10.21 -6.92
N VAL A 192 4.85 -9.82 -7.38
CA VAL A 192 5.31 -8.42 -7.29
C VAL A 192 4.47 -7.55 -8.23
N SER A 193 4.15 -8.03 -9.44
CA SER A 193 3.19 -7.35 -10.32
C SER A 193 1.80 -7.22 -9.69
N TRP A 194 1.32 -8.26 -9.01
CA TRP A 194 0.06 -8.21 -8.26
C TRP A 194 0.09 -7.22 -7.09
N SER A 195 1.22 -7.13 -6.37
CA SER A 195 1.42 -6.13 -5.31
C SER A 195 1.35 -4.71 -5.87
N VAL A 196 2.03 -4.45 -6.99
CA VAL A 196 2.00 -3.17 -7.70
C VAL A 196 0.58 -2.84 -8.18
N LEU A 197 -0.18 -3.81 -8.68
CA LEU A 197 -1.58 -3.63 -9.05
C LEU A 197 -2.47 -3.30 -7.85
N GLY A 198 -2.27 -3.97 -6.71
CA GLY A 198 -2.91 -3.64 -5.44
C GLY A 198 -2.67 -2.20 -5.04
N ASN A 199 -1.40 -1.75 -5.07
CA ASN A 199 -1.02 -0.37 -4.79
C ASN A 199 -1.66 0.63 -5.76
N SER A 200 -1.78 0.28 -7.04
CA SER A 200 -2.47 1.12 -8.04
C SER A 200 -3.96 1.25 -7.77
N HIS A 201 -4.64 0.17 -7.42
CA HIS A 201 -6.04 0.25 -7.01
C HIS A 201 -6.23 0.98 -5.68
N LEU A 202 -5.30 0.84 -4.72
CA LEU A 202 -5.30 1.59 -3.47
C LEU A 202 -5.25 3.10 -3.75
N CYS A 203 -4.29 3.55 -4.54
CA CYS A 203 -4.20 4.96 -4.94
C CYS A 203 -5.40 5.42 -5.76
N GLN A 204 -5.94 4.57 -6.67
CA GLN A 204 -7.15 4.88 -7.42
C GLN A 204 -8.35 5.13 -6.49
N TYR A 205 -8.51 4.28 -5.48
CA TYR A 205 -9.58 4.41 -4.49
C TYR A 205 -9.48 5.73 -3.71
N PHE A 206 -8.30 6.08 -3.20
CA PHE A 206 -8.12 7.26 -2.35
C PHE A 206 -7.96 8.58 -3.10
N LEU A 207 -7.35 8.57 -4.30
CA LEU A 207 -6.99 9.78 -5.02
C LEU A 207 -7.94 10.15 -6.16
N VAL A 208 -8.78 9.20 -6.61
CA VAL A 208 -9.70 9.40 -7.74
C VAL A 208 -11.15 9.24 -7.31
N ALA A 209 -11.54 8.05 -6.86
CA ALA A 209 -12.92 7.77 -6.47
C ALA A 209 -12.98 6.56 -5.54
N GLN A 210 -13.67 6.73 -4.41
CA GLN A 210 -13.86 5.68 -3.40
C GLN A 210 -14.97 4.69 -3.80
N ASP A 211 -14.81 4.05 -4.96
CA ASP A 211 -15.71 3.01 -5.44
C ASP A 211 -15.41 1.67 -4.72
N PRO A 212 -16.39 1.05 -4.04
CA PRO A 212 -16.22 -0.26 -3.40
C PRO A 212 -15.70 -1.35 -4.35
N ALA A 213 -16.00 -1.29 -5.66
CA ALA A 213 -15.47 -2.25 -6.62
C ALA A 213 -13.95 -2.13 -6.80
N ILE A 214 -13.40 -0.92 -6.70
CA ILE A 214 -11.95 -0.67 -6.75
C ILE A 214 -11.30 -1.20 -5.49
N LEU A 215 -11.89 -0.97 -4.31
CA LEU A 215 -11.37 -1.52 -3.06
C LEU A 215 -11.37 -3.05 -3.07
N LYS A 216 -12.43 -3.69 -3.59
CA LYS A 216 -12.47 -5.14 -3.76
C LYS A 216 -11.37 -5.65 -4.71
N SER A 217 -11.11 -4.93 -5.80
CA SER A 217 -10.03 -5.25 -6.75
C SER A 217 -8.65 -5.12 -6.09
N CYS A 218 -8.46 -4.07 -5.27
CA CYS A 218 -7.27 -3.87 -4.45
C CYS A 218 -7.01 -5.05 -3.52
N MET A 219 -8.01 -5.46 -2.73
CA MET A 219 -7.91 -6.61 -1.81
C MET A 219 -7.61 -7.92 -2.54
N SER A 220 -8.23 -8.14 -3.70
CA SER A 220 -7.98 -9.33 -4.52
C SER A 220 -6.55 -9.37 -5.04
N ALA A 221 -6.00 -8.22 -5.48
CA ALA A 221 -4.64 -8.13 -5.98
C ALA A 221 -3.61 -8.42 -4.87
N TYR A 222 -3.79 -7.86 -3.67
CA TYR A 222 -2.91 -8.18 -2.54
C TYR A 222 -2.99 -9.65 -2.13
N LYS A 223 -4.19 -10.24 -2.08
CA LYS A 223 -4.34 -11.67 -1.78
C LYS A 223 -3.61 -12.56 -2.80
N GLN A 224 -3.65 -12.18 -4.08
CA GLN A 224 -2.90 -12.90 -5.11
C GLN A 224 -1.39 -12.70 -4.93
N ALA A 225 -0.93 -11.49 -4.61
CA ALA A 225 0.47 -11.21 -4.32
C ALA A 225 1.03 -12.05 -3.17
N THR A 226 0.27 -12.20 -2.07
CA THR A 226 0.72 -13.00 -0.91
C THR A 226 0.88 -14.50 -1.19
N SER A 227 0.38 -14.98 -2.34
CA SER A 227 0.53 -16.39 -2.75
C SER A 227 1.87 -16.68 -3.44
N ASP A 228 2.62 -15.64 -3.81
CA ASP A 228 3.93 -15.76 -4.46
C ASP A 228 5.08 -15.74 -3.44
N THR A 229 6.15 -16.48 -3.73
CA THR A 229 7.26 -16.71 -2.81
C THR A 229 8.16 -15.48 -2.68
N VAL A 230 8.34 -14.70 -3.75
CA VAL A 230 9.15 -13.48 -3.71
C VAL A 230 8.35 -12.36 -3.04
N ALA A 231 7.11 -12.14 -3.46
CA ALA A 231 6.27 -11.07 -2.95
C ALA A 231 5.94 -11.23 -1.45
N ARG A 232 5.72 -12.45 -0.94
CA ARG A 232 5.54 -12.70 0.51
C ARG A 232 6.78 -12.39 1.37
N GLY A 233 7.92 -12.16 0.73
CA GLY A 233 9.16 -11.72 1.37
C GLY A 233 9.33 -10.20 1.39
N GLN A 234 8.39 -9.44 0.81
CA GLN A 234 8.46 -7.98 0.71
C GLN A 234 7.66 -7.32 1.85
N PRO A 235 8.29 -6.49 2.70
CA PRO A 235 7.62 -5.87 3.85
C PRO A 235 6.53 -4.86 3.44
N ASP A 236 6.76 -4.12 2.35
CA ASP A 236 5.87 -3.08 1.84
C ASP A 236 4.54 -3.64 1.31
N LEU A 237 4.52 -4.86 0.77
CA LEU A 237 3.29 -5.58 0.44
C LEU A 237 2.35 -5.64 1.65
N TYR A 238 2.86 -6.15 2.78
CA TYR A 238 2.05 -6.32 3.99
C TYR A 238 1.68 -4.99 4.61
N TYR A 239 2.57 -4.00 4.61
CA TYR A 239 2.22 -2.68 5.11
C TYR A 239 1.06 -2.05 4.32
N ASN A 240 1.14 -2.02 2.98
CA ASN A 240 0.07 -1.43 2.16
C ASN A 240 -1.22 -2.24 2.23
N TYR A 241 -1.13 -3.57 2.27
CA TYR A 241 -2.30 -4.42 2.46
C TYR A 241 -2.95 -4.18 3.82
N GLY A 242 -2.15 -4.04 4.89
CA GLY A 242 -2.60 -3.66 6.23
C GLY A 242 -3.28 -2.30 6.26
N VAL A 243 -2.77 -1.30 5.53
CA VAL A 243 -3.43 0.01 5.38
C VAL A 243 -4.80 -0.14 4.71
N ALA A 244 -4.91 -0.94 3.64
CA ALA A 244 -6.17 -1.20 2.97
C ALA A 244 -7.17 -1.90 3.90
N LEU A 245 -6.74 -2.96 4.61
CA LEU A 245 -7.55 -3.72 5.56
C LEU A 245 -8.00 -2.86 6.75
N LYS A 246 -7.12 -2.00 7.26
CA LYS A 246 -7.46 -1.03 8.32
C LYS A 246 -8.56 -0.09 7.85
N TYR A 247 -8.48 0.41 6.62
CA TYR A 247 -9.52 1.27 6.08
C TYR A 247 -10.85 0.54 5.91
N ASP A 248 -10.83 -0.73 5.50
CA ASP A 248 -12.00 -1.62 5.37
C ASP A 248 -12.54 -2.14 6.73
N GLU A 249 -11.93 -1.72 7.85
CA GLU A 249 -12.21 -2.14 9.24
C GLU A 249 -12.01 -3.63 9.52
N ARG A 250 -11.18 -4.31 8.71
CA ARG A 250 -10.68 -5.66 8.99
C ARG A 250 -9.46 -5.61 9.90
N TYR A 251 -9.67 -5.15 11.13
CA TYR A 251 -8.57 -4.73 11.99
C TYR A 251 -7.65 -5.86 12.46
N ALA A 252 -8.17 -7.08 12.68
CA ALA A 252 -7.33 -8.24 13.01
C ALA A 252 -6.35 -8.55 11.89
N ASP A 253 -6.86 -8.70 10.66
CA ASP A 253 -6.03 -8.94 9.47
C ASP A 253 -5.03 -7.80 9.22
N ALA A 254 -5.42 -6.55 9.50
CA ALA A 254 -4.54 -5.39 9.37
C ALA A 254 -3.37 -5.45 10.38
N LEU A 255 -3.65 -5.82 11.64
CA LEU A 255 -2.62 -5.99 12.67
C LEU A 255 -1.64 -7.11 12.31
N ASP A 256 -2.12 -8.23 11.77
CA ASP A 256 -1.29 -9.34 11.30
C ASP A 256 -0.38 -8.91 10.14
N CYS A 257 -0.92 -8.11 9.21
CA CYS A 257 -0.14 -7.53 8.13
C CYS A 257 0.96 -6.60 8.65
N PHE A 258 0.65 -5.70 9.59
CA PHE A 258 1.67 -4.82 10.18
C PHE A 258 2.72 -5.60 10.97
N ASP A 259 2.33 -6.65 11.70
CA ASP A 259 3.27 -7.54 12.39
C ASP A 259 4.21 -8.23 11.41
N ARG A 260 3.67 -8.77 10.31
CA ARG A 260 4.47 -9.40 9.26
C ARG A 260 5.44 -8.44 8.62
N ALA A 261 5.03 -7.20 8.34
CA ALA A 261 5.90 -6.15 7.82
C ALA A 261 7.05 -5.84 8.79
N CYS A 262 6.78 -5.68 10.10
CA CYS A 262 7.81 -5.49 11.13
C CYS A 262 8.82 -6.65 11.18
N ARG A 263 8.37 -7.89 10.99
CA ARG A 263 9.26 -9.06 11.03
C ARG A 263 10.12 -9.18 9.77
N LEU A 264 9.59 -8.75 8.61
CA LEU A 264 10.32 -8.77 7.33
C LEU A 264 11.37 -7.65 7.23
N ASP A 265 11.13 -6.51 7.90
CA ASP A 265 12.07 -5.39 7.98
C ASP A 265 12.06 -4.74 9.39
N PRO A 266 12.80 -5.32 10.35
CA PRO A 266 12.78 -4.85 11.74
C PRO A 266 13.19 -3.38 11.97
N PRO A 267 14.15 -2.81 11.22
CA PRO A 267 14.46 -1.38 11.29
C PRO A 267 13.34 -0.44 10.82
N TRP A 268 12.36 -0.94 10.06
CA TRP A 268 11.29 -0.09 9.53
C TRP A 268 10.22 0.22 10.57
N GLU A 269 10.20 1.48 11.04
CA GLU A 269 9.31 1.90 12.13
C GLU A 269 7.84 2.08 11.72
N ALA A 270 7.55 2.37 10.43
CA ALA A 270 6.21 2.76 10.01
C ALA A 270 5.12 1.70 10.30
N PRO A 271 5.34 0.40 10.01
CA PRO A 271 4.38 -0.65 10.37
C PRO A 271 4.21 -0.79 11.89
N ALA A 272 5.28 -0.63 12.68
CA ALA A 272 5.21 -0.72 14.14
C ALA A 272 4.36 0.42 14.72
N ASN A 273 4.54 1.63 14.20
CA ASN A 273 3.77 2.82 14.56
C ASN A 273 2.29 2.65 14.20
N GLU A 274 1.97 2.18 12.99
CA GLU A 274 0.59 1.92 12.57
C GLU A 274 -0.08 0.81 13.40
N ARG A 275 0.64 -0.27 13.71
CA ARG A 275 0.17 -1.34 14.60
C ARG A 275 -0.17 -0.81 16.00
N ALA A 276 0.72 0.00 16.59
CA ALA A 276 0.51 0.59 17.90
C ALA A 276 -0.68 1.56 17.92
N ARG A 277 -0.80 2.43 16.91
CA ARG A 277 -1.94 3.35 16.75
C ARG A 277 -3.26 2.60 16.62
N LEU A 278 -3.31 1.54 15.82
CA LEU A 278 -4.51 0.75 15.63
C LEU A 278 -4.93 0.04 16.93
N ARG A 279 -4.00 -0.60 17.64
CA ARG A 279 -4.28 -1.19 18.96
C ARG A 279 -4.83 -0.16 19.95
N ALA A 280 -4.21 1.01 20.03
CA ALA A 280 -4.66 2.09 20.90
C ALA A 280 -6.08 2.58 20.54
N LEU A 281 -6.38 2.75 19.25
CA LEU A 281 -7.71 3.13 18.78
C LEU A 281 -8.77 2.10 19.20
N LEU A 282 -8.52 0.81 18.99
CA LEU A 282 -9.46 -0.26 19.35
C LEU A 282 -9.71 -0.29 20.87
N GLN A 283 -8.65 -0.20 21.67
CA GLN A 283 -8.76 -0.16 23.13
C GLN A 283 -9.55 1.07 23.62
N GLN A 284 -9.28 2.23 23.03
CA GLN A 284 -10.00 3.47 23.34
C GLN A 284 -11.47 3.38 22.94
N ALA A 285 -11.78 2.80 21.77
CA ALA A 285 -13.14 2.60 21.28
C ALA A 285 -13.95 1.65 22.17
N SER A 286 -13.39 0.48 22.51
CA SER A 286 -14.03 -0.44 23.47
C SER A 286 -14.28 0.23 24.81
N THR A 287 -13.28 0.94 25.35
CA THR A 287 -13.42 1.65 26.62
C THR A 287 -14.53 2.72 26.55
N LEU A 288 -14.57 3.49 25.46
CA LEU A 288 -15.56 4.54 25.25
C LEU A 288 -16.98 3.97 25.20
N VAL A 289 -17.17 2.88 24.46
CA VAL A 289 -18.46 2.18 24.33
C VAL A 289 -18.89 1.57 25.67
N LYS A 290 -18.01 0.82 26.34
CA LYS A 290 -18.30 0.17 27.63
C LYS A 290 -18.65 1.15 28.73
N THR A 291 -17.93 2.26 28.80
CA THR A 291 -18.12 3.28 29.85
C THR A 291 -19.14 4.35 29.47
N LYS A 292 -19.67 4.34 28.24
CA LYS A 292 -20.58 5.36 27.70
C LYS A 292 -19.99 6.77 27.89
N GLY A 293 -18.71 6.92 27.54
CA GLY A 293 -17.96 8.18 27.73
C GLY A 293 -17.78 8.60 29.19
N LYS A 294 -17.92 7.68 30.14
CA LYS A 294 -17.87 7.93 31.60
C LYS A 294 -18.89 8.97 32.07
N LEU A 295 -20.01 9.11 31.35
CA LEU A 295 -21.08 10.04 31.71
C LEU A 295 -21.89 9.51 32.91
N LYS A 296 -22.31 10.42 33.80
CA LYS A 296 -23.17 10.08 34.94
C LYS A 296 -24.53 9.55 34.45
N ALA A 297 -25.08 8.55 35.14
CA ALA A 297 -26.35 7.91 34.77
C ALA A 297 -27.52 8.91 34.57
N LYS A 298 -27.67 9.90 35.46
CA LYS A 298 -28.69 10.96 35.33
C LYS A 298 -28.57 11.77 34.04
N LYS A 299 -27.33 12.06 33.60
CA LYS A 299 -27.08 12.79 32.35
C LYS A 299 -27.41 11.91 31.14
N LEU A 300 -27.07 10.63 31.17
CA LEU A 300 -27.42 9.67 30.13
C LEU A 300 -28.95 9.52 29.99
N GLN A 301 -29.67 9.37 31.10
CA GLN A 301 -31.14 9.29 31.09
C GLN A 301 -31.77 10.53 30.45
N ALA A 302 -31.32 11.73 30.83
CA ALA A 302 -31.81 12.97 30.23
C ALA A 302 -31.51 13.07 28.71
N MET A 303 -30.34 12.58 28.27
CA MET A 303 -30.00 12.51 26.85
C MET A 303 -30.93 11.56 26.10
N VAL A 304 -31.12 10.35 26.62
CA VAL A 304 -31.93 9.31 25.98
C VAL A 304 -33.41 9.71 25.89
N GLN A 305 -33.97 10.32 26.93
CA GLN A 305 -35.36 10.83 26.91
C GLN A 305 -35.64 11.86 25.81
N SER A 306 -34.60 12.57 25.34
CA SER A 306 -34.75 13.54 24.25
C SER A 306 -34.71 12.90 22.84
N ILE A 307 -34.43 11.60 22.73
CA ILE A 307 -34.45 10.87 21.45
C ILE A 307 -35.89 10.73 20.94
N ASP A 308 -36.85 10.43 21.82
CA ASP A 308 -38.26 10.22 21.47
C ASP A 308 -38.95 11.47 20.88
N GLN A 309 -38.35 12.65 21.08
CA GLN A 309 -38.83 13.91 20.52
C GLN A 309 -38.48 14.07 19.02
N PHE A 310 -37.67 13.17 18.48
CA PHE A 310 -37.18 13.26 17.10
C PHE A 310 -38.11 12.53 16.12
N SER A 311 -38.98 13.28 15.42
CA SER A 311 -39.87 12.71 14.41
C SER A 311 -39.15 12.49 13.06
N LEU A 312 -39.09 11.24 12.61
CA LEU A 312 -38.56 10.85 11.31
C LEU A 312 -39.40 11.39 10.12
N GLU A 313 -40.64 11.81 10.37
CA GLU A 313 -41.56 12.32 9.34
C GLU A 313 -41.06 13.61 8.68
N GLN A 314 -40.22 14.36 9.39
CA GLN A 314 -39.65 15.61 8.90
C GLN A 314 -38.54 15.38 7.85
N TYR A 315 -38.08 14.14 7.67
CA TYR A 315 -36.94 13.80 6.81
C TYR A 315 -37.35 12.84 5.69
N PRO A 316 -37.57 13.32 4.46
CA PRO A 316 -38.05 12.50 3.34
C PRO A 316 -37.21 11.22 3.09
N SER A 317 -35.90 11.28 3.30
CA SER A 317 -34.98 10.14 3.15
C SER A 317 -35.16 9.05 4.23
N CYS A 318 -35.80 9.37 5.35
CA CYS A 318 -35.97 8.47 6.48
C CYS A 318 -37.42 8.01 6.69
N ARG A 319 -38.41 8.61 6.00
CA ARG A 319 -39.85 8.34 6.20
C ARG A 319 -40.27 6.88 6.04
N LYS A 320 -39.56 6.11 5.21
CA LYS A 320 -39.86 4.70 4.94
C LYS A 320 -38.97 3.74 5.74
N LEU A 321 -38.12 4.26 6.63
CA LEU A 321 -37.16 3.46 7.39
C LEU A 321 -37.75 3.07 8.74
N THR A 322 -37.44 1.85 9.16
CA THR A 322 -37.84 1.33 10.47
C THR A 322 -36.80 1.75 11.51
N TYR A 323 -37.25 2.44 12.57
CA TYR A 323 -36.39 2.75 13.71
C TYR A 323 -35.80 1.46 14.30
N SER A 324 -34.51 1.47 14.60
CA SER A 324 -33.79 0.30 15.11
C SER A 324 -32.83 0.70 16.22
N ARG A 325 -32.74 -0.18 17.22
CA ARG A 325 -31.82 -0.11 18.36
C ARG A 325 -30.54 -0.89 18.05
N VAL A 326 -29.51 -0.78 18.89
CA VAL A 326 -28.25 -1.52 18.71
C VAL A 326 -28.48 -3.04 18.71
N SER A 327 -29.46 -3.52 19.47
CA SER A 327 -29.87 -4.93 19.53
C SER A 327 -30.54 -5.44 18.25
N ASP A 328 -31.18 -4.55 17.48
CA ASP A 328 -31.93 -4.91 16.28
C ASP A 328 -31.06 -4.99 15.02
N LEU A 329 -29.83 -4.48 15.09
CA LEU A 329 -28.89 -4.45 13.97
C LEU A 329 -28.12 -5.75 13.85
N THR A 330 -27.95 -6.22 12.60
CA THR A 330 -27.12 -7.37 12.24
C THR A 330 -25.81 -6.90 11.59
N GLU A 331 -24.76 -7.73 11.67
CA GLU A 331 -23.47 -7.48 10.99
C GLU A 331 -23.67 -7.17 9.50
N GLY A 332 -23.00 -6.14 9.00
CA GLY A 332 -23.14 -5.64 7.64
C GLY A 332 -24.24 -4.60 7.46
N LYS A 333 -24.71 -4.44 6.23
CA LYS A 333 -25.62 -3.35 5.83
C LYS A 333 -27.07 -3.63 6.22
N ASN A 334 -27.65 -2.76 7.04
CA ASN A 334 -29.03 -2.87 7.50
C ASN A 334 -29.98 -2.01 6.65
N ALA A 335 -30.25 -2.45 5.41
CA ALA A 335 -31.15 -1.73 4.51
C ALA A 335 -32.57 -1.59 5.07
N GLY A 336 -33.22 -0.44 4.83
CA GLY A 336 -34.58 -0.19 5.33
C GLY A 336 -34.68 0.16 6.83
N ARG A 337 -33.55 0.19 7.55
CA ARG A 337 -33.49 0.58 8.97
C ARG A 337 -32.87 1.97 9.13
N VAL A 338 -33.14 2.59 10.27
CA VAL A 338 -32.50 3.85 10.71
C VAL A 338 -32.11 3.73 12.17
N PHE A 339 -30.88 4.14 12.47
CA PHE A 339 -30.38 4.23 13.84
C PHE A 339 -30.37 5.68 14.30
N ILE A 340 -30.83 5.94 15.53
CA ILE A 340 -30.77 7.26 16.17
C ILE A 340 -30.13 7.10 17.53
N GLY A 341 -29.13 7.92 17.82
CA GLY A 341 -28.48 7.91 19.12
C GLY A 341 -27.96 9.27 19.53
N LYS A 342 -27.56 9.34 20.81
CA LYS A 342 -26.94 10.51 21.42
C LYS A 342 -25.45 10.32 21.58
N VAL A 343 -24.66 11.33 21.20
CA VAL A 343 -23.20 11.29 21.34
C VAL A 343 -22.80 11.34 22.80
N VAL A 344 -22.05 10.33 23.26
CA VAL A 344 -21.58 10.22 24.65
C VAL A 344 -20.10 10.50 24.81
N GLY A 345 -19.33 10.50 23.73
CA GLY A 345 -17.91 10.83 23.70
C GLY A 345 -17.30 10.60 22.32
N SER A 346 -16.10 11.12 22.10
CA SER A 346 -15.34 10.99 20.86
C SER A 346 -13.89 10.61 21.14
N ILE A 347 -13.25 10.03 20.13
CA ILE A 347 -11.84 9.63 20.15
C ILE A 347 -11.08 10.58 19.22
N HIS A 348 -9.97 11.12 19.71
CA HIS A 348 -9.08 11.94 18.93
C HIS A 348 -7.85 11.11 18.55
N THR A 349 -7.70 10.79 17.26
CA THR A 349 -6.54 10.05 16.73
C THR A 349 -5.65 10.94 15.87
N GLU A 350 -4.33 10.84 16.09
CA GLU A 350 -3.32 11.33 15.16
C GLU A 350 -3.45 10.55 13.84
N GLY A 351 -4.05 11.17 12.83
CA GLY A 351 -4.43 10.51 11.57
C GLY A 351 -5.82 10.87 11.05
N ARG A 352 -6.66 11.49 11.89
CA ARG A 352 -7.92 12.22 11.57
C ARG A 352 -9.03 11.45 10.83
N VAL A 353 -8.77 10.23 10.35
CA VAL A 353 -9.73 9.37 9.66
C VAL A 353 -9.58 7.91 10.17
N PRO A 354 -10.67 7.26 10.61
CA PRO A 354 -12.01 7.82 10.77
C PRO A 354 -12.13 8.73 12.00
N PHE A 355 -13.03 9.72 11.94
CA PHE A 355 -13.50 10.37 13.15
C PHE A 355 -14.41 9.39 13.90
N SER A 356 -13.97 8.98 15.09
CA SER A 356 -14.61 7.92 15.86
C SER A 356 -15.30 8.49 17.11
N PHE A 357 -16.54 8.10 17.33
CA PHE A 357 -17.32 8.49 18.52
C PHE A 357 -18.25 7.37 18.96
N ALA A 358 -18.92 7.55 20.09
CA ALA A 358 -19.89 6.58 20.59
C ALA A 358 -21.28 7.20 20.70
N LEU A 359 -22.28 6.39 20.37
CA LEU A 359 -23.69 6.71 20.48
C LEU A 359 -24.36 5.84 21.54
N VAL A 360 -25.29 6.41 22.29
CA VAL A 360 -26.24 5.68 23.13
C VAL A 360 -27.64 5.74 22.51
N ASP A 361 -28.33 4.60 22.47
CA ASP A 361 -29.71 4.50 21.95
C ASP A 361 -30.76 4.59 23.07
N ALA A 362 -32.04 4.39 22.70
CA ALA A 362 -33.18 4.44 23.61
C ALA A 362 -33.14 3.37 24.73
N ASP A 363 -32.50 2.23 24.49
CA ASP A 363 -32.37 1.13 25.46
C ASP A 363 -31.11 1.28 26.32
N MET A 364 -30.46 2.44 26.28
CA MET A 364 -29.16 2.70 26.92
C MET A 364 -28.04 1.81 26.40
N ALA A 365 -28.22 1.11 25.27
CA ALA A 365 -27.15 0.36 24.62
C ALA A 365 -26.20 1.34 23.91
N CYS A 366 -24.91 1.02 23.92
CA CYS A 366 -23.88 1.89 23.35
C CYS A 366 -23.15 1.19 22.21
N CYS A 367 -22.87 1.90 21.14
CA CYS A 367 -22.04 1.43 20.05
C CYS A 367 -21.09 2.54 19.57
N GLY A 368 -19.98 2.13 18.96
CA GLY A 368 -19.09 3.05 18.27
C GLY A 368 -19.68 3.51 16.94
N VAL A 369 -19.15 4.58 16.39
CA VAL A 369 -19.39 5.04 15.02
C VAL A 369 -18.06 5.50 14.45
N SER A 370 -17.73 5.03 13.26
CA SER A 370 -16.53 5.42 12.52
C SER A 370 -16.97 6.14 11.25
N VAL A 371 -16.71 7.45 11.21
CA VAL A 371 -17.09 8.31 10.07
C VAL A 371 -15.84 8.65 9.26
N TYR A 372 -15.87 8.26 8.00
CA TYR A 372 -14.81 8.56 7.03
C TYR A 372 -15.12 9.84 6.28
N ASN A 373 -14.09 10.40 5.63
CA ASN A 373 -14.17 11.58 4.79
C ASN A 373 -14.70 12.87 5.46
N TRP A 374 -14.56 12.98 6.77
CA TRP A 374 -14.82 14.24 7.47
C TRP A 374 -13.63 15.20 7.28
N ALA A 375 -13.90 16.47 6.98
CA ALA A 375 -12.87 17.50 6.94
C ALA A 375 -12.29 17.78 8.34
N ASP A 376 -11.02 18.17 8.37
CA ASP A 376 -10.31 18.47 9.61
C ASP A 376 -11.03 19.53 10.46
N GLY A 377 -11.11 19.28 11.77
CA GLY A 377 -11.79 20.16 12.72
C GLY A 377 -13.32 20.11 12.69
N ARG A 378 -13.90 19.23 11.85
CA ARG A 378 -15.33 18.94 11.85
C ARG A 378 -15.61 17.64 12.60
N GLY A 379 -16.83 17.50 13.12
CA GLY A 379 -17.17 16.41 14.01
C GLY A 379 -18.56 16.59 14.63
N VAL A 380 -18.91 15.66 15.51
CA VAL A 380 -20.03 15.81 16.46
C VAL A 380 -19.49 16.03 17.87
N ILE A 381 -20.32 16.63 18.72
CA ILE A 381 -20.00 16.87 20.14
C ILE A 381 -20.95 16.09 21.06
N ILE A 382 -20.56 15.94 22.32
CA ILE A 382 -21.35 15.24 23.34
C ILE A 382 -22.74 15.89 23.47
N GLY A 383 -23.78 15.07 23.38
CA GLY A 383 -25.19 15.49 23.46
C GLY A 383 -25.88 15.69 22.11
N ASP A 384 -25.14 15.73 21.01
CA ASP A 384 -25.71 15.76 19.67
C ASP A 384 -26.57 14.51 19.41
N THR A 385 -27.70 14.70 18.73
CA THR A 385 -28.50 13.60 18.16
C THR A 385 -27.95 13.29 16.77
N VAL A 386 -27.54 12.04 16.54
CA VAL A 386 -27.07 11.57 15.25
C VAL A 386 -28.04 10.53 14.70
N VAL A 387 -28.47 10.71 13.45
CA VAL A 387 -29.30 9.78 12.70
C VAL A 387 -28.46 9.15 11.59
N ILE A 388 -28.47 7.82 11.52
CA ILE A 388 -27.73 7.02 10.55
C ILE A 388 -28.73 6.15 9.76
N PRO A 389 -29.11 6.56 8.55
CA PRO A 389 -29.91 5.74 7.64
C PRO A 389 -29.12 4.53 7.15
N ALA A 390 -29.79 3.38 7.01
CA ALA A 390 -29.23 2.12 6.51
C ALA A 390 -27.85 1.77 7.13
N PRO A 391 -27.74 1.71 8.47
CA PRO A 391 -26.46 1.60 9.16
C PRO A 391 -25.71 0.31 8.79
N THR A 392 -24.39 0.43 8.60
CA THR A 392 -23.51 -0.72 8.38
C THR A 392 -22.85 -1.09 9.70
N LEU A 393 -23.35 -2.15 10.36
CA LEU A 393 -22.81 -2.61 11.63
C LEU A 393 -21.53 -3.43 11.40
N ARG A 394 -20.55 -3.25 12.28
CA ARG A 394 -19.35 -4.07 12.40
C ARG A 394 -19.17 -4.54 13.85
N VAL A 395 -18.69 -5.75 14.02
CA VAL A 395 -18.23 -6.31 15.30
C VAL A 395 -16.72 -6.43 15.27
N HIS A 396 -16.07 -5.77 16.23
CA HIS A 396 -14.61 -5.69 16.31
C HIS A 396 -14.10 -6.47 17.52
N GLN A 397 -13.13 -7.35 17.28
CA GLN A 397 -12.37 -8.03 18.34
C GLN A 397 -11.31 -7.08 18.90
N ILE A 398 -11.18 -7.02 20.22
CA ILE A 398 -10.11 -6.28 20.87
C ILE A 398 -8.85 -7.15 20.92
N PRO A 399 -7.71 -6.66 20.38
CA PRO A 399 -6.47 -7.43 20.34
C PRO A 399 -6.10 -7.96 21.73
N ASP A 400 -5.59 -9.19 21.77
CA ASP A 400 -5.09 -9.85 23.00
C ASP A 400 -6.18 -10.08 24.07
N THR A 401 -7.47 -10.02 23.70
CA THR A 401 -8.60 -10.30 24.60
C THR A 401 -9.70 -11.09 23.87
N GLU A 402 -10.65 -11.64 24.62
CA GLU A 402 -11.91 -12.22 24.10
C GLU A 402 -13.04 -11.18 23.94
N GLU A 403 -12.74 -9.90 24.19
CA GLU A 403 -13.76 -8.85 24.21
C GLU A 403 -14.07 -8.32 22.81
N THR A 404 -15.35 -8.03 22.56
CA THR A 404 -15.79 -7.37 21.33
C THR A 404 -16.52 -6.06 21.61
N TYR A 405 -16.57 -5.18 20.61
CA TYR A 405 -17.49 -4.05 20.59
C TYR A 405 -18.14 -3.89 19.22
N LYS A 406 -19.35 -3.33 19.21
CA LYS A 406 -20.08 -3.00 17.99
C LYS A 406 -19.77 -1.57 17.54
N SER A 407 -19.56 -1.35 16.25
CA SER A 407 -19.54 -0.01 15.65
C SER A 407 -20.44 0.08 14.41
N ILE A 408 -20.81 1.30 14.04
CA ILE A 408 -21.46 1.60 12.76
C ILE A 408 -20.45 2.32 11.87
N ARG A 409 -20.19 1.78 10.69
CA ARG A 409 -19.38 2.41 9.65
C ARG A 409 -20.21 3.39 8.84
N VAL A 410 -19.64 4.57 8.60
CA VAL A 410 -20.22 5.61 7.75
C VAL A 410 -19.14 6.11 6.79
N ASP A 411 -19.30 5.84 5.50
CA ASP A 411 -18.30 6.18 4.49
C ASP A 411 -18.27 7.69 4.20
N ASN A 412 -19.42 8.35 4.27
CA ASN A 412 -19.54 9.77 3.95
C ASN A 412 -20.35 10.53 5.03
N PRO A 413 -19.86 11.65 5.58
CA PRO A 413 -20.59 12.40 6.61
C PRO A 413 -21.95 12.90 6.11
N MET A 414 -22.12 13.13 4.79
CA MET A 414 -23.39 13.57 4.21
C MET A 414 -24.53 12.53 4.35
N GLU A 415 -24.21 11.28 4.70
CA GLU A 415 -25.20 10.26 5.02
C GLU A 415 -25.86 10.49 6.38
N LEU A 416 -25.26 11.34 7.24
CA LEU A 416 -25.72 11.61 8.59
C LEU A 416 -26.68 12.80 8.65
N LEU A 417 -27.58 12.75 9.64
CA LEU A 417 -28.25 13.94 10.17
C LEU A 417 -27.75 14.20 11.59
N VAL A 418 -27.26 15.41 11.85
CA VAL A 418 -26.82 15.83 13.18
C VAL A 418 -27.74 16.94 13.67
N ASN A 419 -28.39 16.73 14.82
CA ASN A 419 -29.39 17.63 15.38
C ASN A 419 -30.45 18.06 14.36
N GLY A 420 -30.86 17.10 13.52
CA GLY A 420 -31.87 17.33 12.49
C GLY A 420 -31.40 18.09 11.25
N LYS A 421 -30.09 18.33 11.08
CA LYS A 421 -29.51 18.98 9.91
C LYS A 421 -28.63 18.00 9.13
N LYS A 422 -28.69 18.05 7.80
CA LYS A 422 -27.76 17.33 6.93
C LYS A 422 -26.37 17.95 7.03
N ILE A 423 -25.34 17.11 6.99
CA ILE A 423 -23.96 17.57 6.84
C ILE A 423 -23.76 18.02 5.39
N GLY A 424 -23.27 19.25 5.20
CA GLY A 424 -23.00 19.80 3.88
C GLY A 424 -21.64 19.34 3.32
N ARG A 425 -21.49 19.48 2.00
CA ARG A 425 -20.28 19.06 1.27
C ARG A 425 -19.03 19.81 1.73
N GLU A 426 -19.19 21.04 2.21
CA GLU A 426 -18.13 21.88 2.78
C GLU A 426 -17.47 21.30 4.04
N GLN A 427 -18.12 20.31 4.67
CA GLN A 427 -17.58 19.59 5.82
C GLN A 427 -16.93 18.27 5.44
N CYS A 428 -16.88 17.90 4.16
CA CYS A 428 -16.31 16.63 3.70
C CYS A 428 -14.92 16.85 3.10
N ALA A 429 -14.00 15.92 3.35
CA ALA A 429 -12.69 15.86 2.72
C ALA A 429 -12.33 14.42 2.39
N GLY A 430 -11.70 14.16 1.24
CA GLY A 430 -11.28 12.79 0.90
C GLY A 430 -10.11 12.33 1.78
N ALA A 431 -10.16 11.08 2.23
CA ALA A 431 -9.01 10.43 2.86
C ALA A 431 -7.82 10.40 1.89
N ARG A 432 -6.65 10.88 2.32
CA ARG A 432 -5.42 10.85 1.51
C ARG A 432 -4.57 9.67 1.96
N VAL A 433 -4.28 8.76 1.04
CA VAL A 433 -3.32 7.68 1.24
C VAL A 433 -2.26 7.74 0.15
N THR A 434 -1.02 7.50 0.54
CA THR A 434 0.10 7.25 -0.35
C THR A 434 0.51 5.80 -0.17
N SER A 435 0.53 5.01 -1.25
CA SER A 435 1.15 3.68 -1.19
C SER A 435 2.66 3.86 -1.04
N THR A 436 3.27 3.22 -0.04
CA THR A 436 4.73 3.13 0.02
C THR A 436 5.18 2.04 -0.94
N TYR A 437 6.30 2.20 -1.63
CA TYR A 437 6.88 1.11 -2.40
C TYR A 437 8.37 1.36 -2.57
N GLU A 438 9.18 0.36 -2.26
CA GLU A 438 10.60 0.34 -2.62
C GLU A 438 10.76 -0.46 -3.91
N ILE A 439 11.46 0.10 -4.89
CA ILE A 439 11.83 -0.66 -6.10
C ILE A 439 12.98 -1.58 -5.69
N HIS A 440 12.69 -2.88 -5.57
CA HIS A 440 13.58 -3.94 -5.11
C HIS A 440 14.20 -4.73 -6.26
#